data_AF-A0A563U6M8-F1
#
_entry.id   AF-A0A563U6M8-F1
#
_cell.length_a   1.000
_cell.length_b   1.000
_cell.length_c   1.000
_cell.angle_alpha   90.00
_cell.angle_beta   90.00
_cell.angle_gamma   90.00
#
_symmetry.space_group_name_H-M   'P 1'
#
loop_
_entity.id
_entity.type
_entity.pdbx_description
1 polymer ?
#
loop_
_entity_poly.entity_id
_entity_poly.type
_entity_poly.pdbx_seq_one_letter_code
_entity_poly.pdbx_strand_id
1 'polypeptide(L)'
;MNLNISQGGSISLPGDKYSFIESLQKWSWWVLVLTSVLQVFVFTTLPNAVAVVCVLATWYYTKTVFLKIGMIKDYPLSTFLILGFTLTQFYFPLLFTLAEWKPVVFNFVLPYQVFLHSTLTFAVLVIAHYLYRQLPYTLHKRERSLLAKAGLYTPPTHIQLWIMGLLGIGATFYVYLYSPNIGWEVTGSASDKAIQSLMPFSYAPFFIPFTGLYGSKQPLPKMLIAYLVGFTMLLFLVSIGRNSRGGFMIGFTSVGFSYFMGLLLGVYKAKFLTVKNAVIALGAYLLFTGPIADIGTAMVLVRGQRMDIPYDRLISLTFEAYQDKRTIEQYRQSDITGKPDWDENYLNNIFLARFSNIKFNDASLIEAKRIGRQDPLMRKFNIDYVLSILPQPLLDVLKINVDKKMLRGVSIGDYLYYRAGGPKASLGGYRTGSMAGIGMATFGWWYLAILGIGIVPVFYLFDLLFTKQIIPGSIPGSSTTKLSFSLCGMLLLDSIFRFLPAESATATATFLIRDFLQLVVLYLVVYHLTKVFNILSPKPKALTRRKLDMIDNNSKTHPPISLNF
;
A
#
# COMPACT_ATOMS: atom_id res chain seq x y z
N MET A 1 -47.63 -33.18 -29.19
CA MET A 1 -47.60 -32.22 -28.06
C MET A 1 -46.40 -32.58 -27.20
N ASN A 2 -45.22 -32.09 -27.59
CA ASN A 2 -43.95 -32.15 -26.84
C ASN A 2 -42.96 -31.30 -27.63
N LEU A 3 -42.75 -30.07 -27.19
CA LEU A 3 -41.78 -29.16 -27.77
C LEU A 3 -40.42 -29.42 -27.12
N ASN A 4 -39.54 -30.01 -27.91
CA ASN A 4 -38.10 -30.05 -27.70
C ASN A 4 -37.58 -28.61 -27.65
N ILE A 5 -37.17 -28.15 -26.47
CA ILE A 5 -36.44 -26.90 -26.31
C ILE A 5 -34.97 -27.21 -26.62
N SER A 6 -34.53 -26.66 -27.74
CA SER A 6 -33.15 -26.62 -28.19
C SER A 6 -32.24 -25.96 -27.17
N GLN A 7 -31.02 -26.49 -27.12
CA GLN A 7 -29.89 -26.07 -26.32
C GLN A 7 -29.62 -24.56 -26.47
N GLY A 8 -30.12 -23.77 -25.51
CA GLY A 8 -29.60 -22.44 -25.20
C GLY A 8 -28.49 -22.58 -24.17
N GLY A 9 -27.24 -22.43 -24.62
CA GLY A 9 -26.04 -22.55 -23.79
C GLY A 9 -26.07 -21.62 -22.58
N SER A 10 -26.51 -22.17 -21.45
CA SER A 10 -26.04 -21.69 -20.16
C SER A 10 -24.55 -22.04 -20.10
N ILE A 11 -23.69 -21.03 -20.10
CA ILE A 11 -22.34 -21.20 -19.55
C ILE A 11 -22.54 -21.34 -18.04
N SER A 12 -22.98 -22.52 -17.62
CA SER A 12 -22.56 -23.05 -16.34
C SER A 12 -21.04 -23.16 -16.44
N LEU A 13 -20.31 -22.32 -15.73
CA LEU A 13 -18.84 -22.44 -15.63
C LEU A 13 -18.55 -23.86 -15.11
N PRO A 14 -18.02 -24.77 -15.94
CA PRO A 14 -17.63 -26.10 -15.50
C PRO A 14 -16.29 -25.95 -14.75
N GLY A 15 -16.20 -26.49 -13.54
CA GLY A 15 -14.94 -27.04 -13.01
C GLY A 15 -13.69 -26.17 -12.83
N ASP A 16 -13.81 -24.86 -12.53
CA ASP A 16 -12.62 -23.99 -12.35
C ASP A 16 -12.74 -23.07 -11.11
N LYS A 17 -13.63 -23.41 -10.18
CA LYS A 17 -13.92 -22.60 -8.99
C LYS A 17 -12.86 -22.90 -7.91
N TYR A 18 -12.08 -21.89 -7.52
CA TYR A 18 -11.20 -21.82 -6.33
C TYR A 18 -9.70 -22.16 -6.47
N SER A 19 -9.16 -22.30 -7.68
CA SER A 19 -7.77 -22.75 -7.89
C SER A 19 -6.66 -21.84 -7.31
N PHE A 20 -6.82 -20.50 -7.30
CA PHE A 20 -5.72 -19.62 -6.88
C PHE A 20 -5.46 -19.61 -5.38
N ILE A 21 -6.50 -19.49 -4.53
CA ILE A 21 -6.30 -19.51 -3.08
C ILE A 21 -5.72 -20.84 -2.63
N GLU A 22 -6.25 -21.95 -3.12
CA GLU A 22 -5.75 -23.29 -2.79
C GLU A 22 -4.30 -23.47 -3.25
N SER A 23 -3.98 -23.01 -4.47
CA SER A 23 -2.61 -22.98 -4.98
C SER A 23 -1.71 -22.11 -4.13
N LEU A 24 -2.15 -20.90 -3.77
CA LEU A 24 -1.40 -19.97 -2.92
C LEU A 24 -1.13 -20.60 -1.55
N GLN A 25 -2.14 -21.20 -0.91
CA GLN A 25 -1.97 -21.89 0.36
C GLN A 25 -0.98 -23.05 0.25
N LYS A 26 -1.08 -23.88 -0.80
CA LYS A 26 -0.19 -25.02 -1.01
C LYS A 26 1.26 -24.58 -1.25
N TRP A 27 1.47 -23.69 -2.22
CA TRP A 27 2.80 -23.20 -2.59
C TRP A 27 3.44 -22.38 -1.49
N SER A 28 2.67 -21.52 -0.82
CA SER A 28 3.22 -20.74 0.29
C SER A 28 3.70 -21.62 1.45
N TRP A 29 3.01 -22.73 1.72
CA TRP A 29 3.46 -23.72 2.71
C TRP A 29 4.69 -24.49 2.27
N TRP A 30 4.75 -24.94 1.02
CA TRP A 30 5.94 -25.62 0.50
C TRP A 30 7.19 -24.74 0.60
N VAL A 31 7.08 -23.49 0.13
CA VAL A 31 8.16 -22.51 0.23
C VAL A 31 8.52 -22.24 1.69
N LEU A 32 7.52 -22.11 2.57
CA LEU A 32 7.76 -21.85 3.98
C LEU A 32 8.46 -23.01 4.68
N VAL A 33 8.03 -24.26 4.47
CA VAL A 33 8.68 -25.43 5.07
C VAL A 33 10.11 -25.58 4.57
N LEU A 34 10.32 -25.44 3.26
CA LEU A 34 11.66 -25.52 2.66
C LEU A 34 12.58 -24.44 3.25
N THR A 35 12.13 -23.19 3.29
CA THR A 35 12.94 -22.09 3.84
C THR A 35 13.17 -22.20 5.34
N SER A 36 12.18 -22.66 6.11
CA SER A 36 12.33 -22.96 7.55
C SER A 36 13.35 -24.06 7.82
N VAL A 37 13.29 -25.15 7.05
CA VAL A 37 14.28 -26.25 7.13
C VAL A 37 15.67 -25.71 6.84
N LEU A 38 15.85 -25.04 5.69
CA LEU A 38 17.14 -24.45 5.33
C LEU A 38 17.64 -23.44 6.38
N GLN A 39 16.77 -22.59 6.92
CA GLN A 39 17.13 -21.63 7.96
C GLN A 39 17.65 -22.30 9.24
N VAL A 40 16.97 -23.35 9.72
CA VAL A 40 17.39 -24.06 10.95
C VAL A 40 18.66 -24.89 10.73
N PHE A 41 18.81 -25.54 9.57
CA PHE A 41 20.00 -26.35 9.27
C PHE A 41 21.23 -25.51 8.95
N VAL A 42 21.09 -24.42 8.19
CA VAL A 42 22.22 -23.55 7.82
C VAL A 42 22.59 -22.61 8.97
N PHE A 43 21.62 -22.10 9.72
CA PHE A 43 21.84 -21.17 10.83
C PHE A 43 21.32 -21.74 12.15
N THR A 44 22.19 -22.48 12.84
CA THR A 44 21.87 -23.34 13.99
C THR A 44 21.67 -22.62 15.33
N THR A 45 21.50 -21.29 15.33
CA THR A 45 21.35 -20.53 16.58
C THR A 45 19.94 -20.67 17.17
N LEU A 46 19.84 -20.75 18.50
CA LEU A 46 18.55 -20.85 19.19
C LEU A 46 17.58 -19.68 18.86
N PRO A 47 18.02 -18.41 18.83
CA PRO A 47 17.14 -17.30 18.42
C PRO A 47 16.55 -17.48 17.02
N ASN A 48 17.34 -18.02 16.08
CA ASN A 48 16.88 -18.29 14.71
C ASN A 48 15.82 -19.40 14.69
N ALA A 49 16.02 -20.48 15.45
CA ALA A 49 15.04 -21.56 15.56
C ALA A 49 13.72 -21.07 16.18
N VAL A 50 13.77 -20.27 17.25
CA VAL A 50 12.57 -19.67 17.88
C VAL A 50 11.83 -18.76 16.89
N ALA A 51 12.56 -17.93 16.15
CA ALA A 51 12.01 -17.07 15.11
C ALA A 51 11.26 -17.89 14.04
N VAL A 52 11.87 -18.97 13.55
CA VAL A 52 11.26 -19.89 12.58
C VAL A 52 9.96 -20.51 13.11
N VAL A 53 9.94 -20.94 14.38
CA VAL A 53 8.72 -21.47 15.02
C VAL A 53 7.61 -20.41 15.07
N CYS A 54 7.94 -19.17 15.45
CA CYS A 54 7.00 -18.05 15.45
C CYS A 54 6.42 -17.80 14.05
N VAL A 55 7.26 -17.82 13.00
CA VAL A 55 6.81 -17.65 11.60
C VAL A 55 5.87 -18.79 11.19
N LEU A 56 6.22 -20.04 11.46
CA LEU A 56 5.39 -21.21 11.14
C LEU A 56 4.03 -21.15 11.83
N ALA A 57 4.01 -20.83 13.13
CA ALA A 57 2.78 -20.70 13.91
C ALA A 57 1.89 -19.58 13.36
N THR A 58 2.43 -18.38 13.16
CA THR A 58 1.68 -17.24 12.63
C THR A 58 1.14 -17.50 11.21
N TRP A 59 1.93 -18.14 10.34
CA TRP A 59 1.47 -18.50 8.99
C TRP A 59 0.36 -19.55 9.01
N TYR A 60 0.43 -20.52 9.93
CA TYR A 60 -0.63 -21.50 10.12
C TYR A 60 -1.99 -20.85 10.44
N TYR A 61 -2.01 -19.95 11.43
CA TYR A 61 -3.23 -19.19 11.74
C TYR A 61 -3.67 -18.30 10.57
N THR A 62 -2.72 -17.70 9.85
CA THR A 62 -3.03 -16.87 8.69
C THR A 62 -3.73 -17.66 7.58
N LYS A 63 -3.24 -18.86 7.28
CA LYS A 63 -3.90 -19.77 6.34
C LYS A 63 -5.30 -20.16 6.83
N THR A 64 -5.41 -20.61 8.07
CA THR A 64 -6.65 -21.23 8.58
C THR A 64 -7.75 -20.20 8.83
N VAL A 65 -7.39 -18.95 9.12
CA VAL A 65 -8.37 -17.88 9.39
C VAL A 65 -8.56 -16.99 8.17
N PHE A 66 -7.50 -16.41 7.61
CA PHE A 66 -7.59 -15.29 6.68
C PHE A 66 -7.58 -15.70 5.20
N LEU A 67 -6.84 -16.75 4.83
CA LEU A 67 -6.80 -17.25 3.45
C LEU A 67 -8.01 -18.14 3.09
N LYS A 68 -9.19 -17.84 3.63
CA LYS A 68 -10.45 -18.53 3.28
C LYS A 68 -11.25 -17.68 2.30
N ILE A 69 -11.87 -18.31 1.31
CA ILE A 69 -12.66 -17.59 0.30
C ILE A 69 -13.80 -16.78 0.92
N GLY A 70 -14.49 -17.32 1.93
CA GLY A 70 -15.55 -16.58 2.64
C GLY A 70 -15.00 -15.33 3.32
N MET A 71 -13.83 -15.43 3.95
CA MET A 71 -13.20 -14.33 4.67
C MET A 71 -12.74 -13.22 3.72
N ILE A 72 -12.15 -13.58 2.59
CA ILE A 72 -11.73 -12.60 1.58
C ILE A 72 -12.94 -11.96 0.88
N LYS A 73 -14.03 -12.69 0.65
CA LYS A 73 -15.24 -12.13 0.02
C LYS A 73 -16.05 -11.23 0.93
N ASP A 74 -16.09 -11.53 2.23
CA ASP A 74 -16.88 -10.76 3.18
C ASP A 74 -16.06 -9.62 3.79
N TYR A 75 -14.77 -9.82 4.04
CA TYR A 75 -13.90 -8.85 4.73
C TYR A 75 -12.59 -8.60 3.97
N PRO A 76 -12.62 -8.18 2.69
CA PRO A 76 -11.43 -8.17 1.83
C PRO A 76 -10.33 -7.22 2.33
N LEU A 77 -10.68 -6.01 2.77
CA LEU A 77 -9.69 -4.97 3.07
C LEU A 77 -9.10 -5.15 4.46
N SER A 78 -9.90 -5.53 5.46
CA SER A 78 -9.37 -5.91 6.79
C SER A 78 -8.52 -7.18 6.73
N THR A 79 -8.93 -8.18 5.94
CA THR A 79 -8.11 -9.38 5.67
C THR A 79 -6.80 -9.00 4.99
N PHE A 80 -6.85 -8.09 4.00
CA PHE A 80 -5.66 -7.63 3.28
C PHE A 80 -4.66 -6.91 4.19
N LEU A 81 -5.16 -6.09 5.11
CA LEU A 81 -4.36 -5.41 6.13
C LEU A 81 -3.60 -6.42 7.01
N ILE A 82 -4.29 -7.45 7.52
CA ILE A 82 -3.66 -8.48 8.36
C ILE A 82 -2.66 -9.31 7.55
N LEU A 83 -2.98 -9.64 6.30
CA LEU A 83 -2.04 -10.29 5.39
C LEU A 83 -0.78 -9.43 5.18
N GLY A 84 -0.92 -8.10 5.03
CA GLY A 84 0.21 -7.19 4.93
C GLY A 84 1.13 -7.23 6.15
N PHE A 85 0.56 -7.26 7.35
CA PHE A 85 1.34 -7.43 8.58
C PHE A 85 2.03 -8.79 8.63
N THR A 86 1.30 -9.90 8.42
CA THR A 86 1.89 -11.24 8.46
C THR A 86 3.01 -11.39 7.43
N LEU A 87 2.81 -10.88 6.21
CA LEU A 87 3.81 -10.95 5.16
C LEU A 87 5.06 -10.15 5.53
N THR A 88 4.90 -8.90 5.97
CA THR A 88 6.04 -7.99 6.21
C THR A 88 6.79 -8.24 7.52
N GLN A 89 6.17 -8.89 8.51
CA GLN A 89 6.77 -9.18 9.81
C GLN A 89 7.23 -10.63 9.96
N PHE A 90 6.72 -11.57 9.16
CA PHE A 90 7.06 -12.99 9.33
C PHE A 90 7.49 -13.65 8.02
N TYR A 91 6.59 -13.66 7.02
CA TYR A 91 6.80 -14.47 5.83
C TYR A 91 7.96 -13.95 4.96
N PHE A 92 7.93 -12.67 4.58
CA PHE A 92 8.96 -12.04 3.75
C PHE A 92 10.33 -11.96 4.44
N PRO A 93 10.45 -11.61 5.73
CA PRO A 93 11.73 -11.68 6.44
C PRO A 93 12.43 -13.03 6.28
N LEU A 94 11.72 -14.15 6.53
CA LEU A 94 12.29 -15.49 6.41
C LEU A 94 12.80 -15.80 5.00
N LEU A 95 12.01 -15.44 3.97
CA LEU A 95 12.36 -15.70 2.58
C LEU A 95 13.52 -14.82 2.10
N PHE A 96 13.46 -13.53 2.38
CA PHE A 96 14.40 -12.55 1.83
C PHE A 96 15.76 -12.62 2.53
N THR A 97 15.81 -12.88 3.84
CA THR A 97 17.12 -13.11 4.49
C THR A 97 17.77 -14.38 3.98
N LEU A 98 17.00 -15.47 3.79
CA LEU A 98 17.55 -16.70 3.21
C LEU A 98 18.07 -16.49 1.79
N ALA A 99 17.35 -15.73 0.97
CA ALA A 99 17.78 -15.40 -0.39
C ALA A 99 19.10 -14.61 -0.43
N GLU A 100 19.42 -13.88 0.64
CA GLU A 100 20.69 -13.18 0.83
C GLU A 100 21.70 -13.97 1.69
N TRP A 101 21.44 -15.26 1.95
CA TRP A 101 22.28 -16.11 2.80
C TRP A 101 22.50 -15.58 4.22
N LYS A 102 21.44 -15.06 4.82
CA LYS A 102 21.43 -14.52 6.18
C LYS A 102 20.42 -15.25 7.07
N PRO A 103 20.70 -15.40 8.39
CA PRO A 103 19.70 -15.88 9.33
C PRO A 103 18.50 -14.92 9.39
N VAL A 104 17.31 -15.40 9.73
CA VAL A 104 16.14 -14.50 9.91
C VAL A 104 16.34 -13.51 11.07
N VAL A 105 17.21 -13.85 12.02
CA VAL A 105 17.61 -12.97 13.13
C VAL A 105 18.85 -12.12 12.80
N PHE A 106 19.23 -12.02 11.53
CA PHE A 106 20.40 -11.25 11.11
C PHE A 106 20.36 -9.84 11.66
N ASN A 107 21.47 -9.44 12.29
CA ASN A 107 21.66 -8.13 12.88
C ASN A 107 20.64 -7.76 13.96
N PHE A 108 19.93 -8.71 14.58
CA PHE A 108 19.05 -8.41 15.71
C PHE A 108 19.81 -8.41 17.04
N VAL A 109 19.62 -7.37 17.84
CA VAL A 109 20.15 -7.31 19.21
C VAL A 109 19.19 -7.99 20.19
N LEU A 110 17.88 -7.88 19.95
CA LEU A 110 16.81 -8.39 20.83
C LEU A 110 15.88 -9.39 20.10
N PRO A 111 16.40 -10.45 19.46
CA PRO A 111 15.62 -11.33 18.59
C PRO A 111 14.40 -11.96 19.27
N TYR A 112 14.55 -12.42 20.53
CA TYR A 112 13.43 -12.99 21.28
C TYR A 112 12.30 -11.98 21.52
N GLN A 113 12.64 -10.74 21.84
CA GLN A 113 11.64 -9.69 22.09
C GLN A 113 10.94 -9.31 20.80
N VAL A 114 11.69 -9.17 19.71
CA VAL A 114 11.15 -8.84 18.38
C VAL A 114 10.06 -9.84 17.96
N PHE A 115 10.35 -11.15 18.02
CA PHE A 115 9.37 -12.17 17.64
C PHE A 115 8.24 -12.30 18.66
N LEU A 116 8.52 -12.14 19.96
CA LEU A 116 7.47 -12.12 20.99
C LEU A 116 6.46 -10.99 20.75
N HIS A 117 6.93 -9.75 20.61
CA HIS A 117 6.07 -8.59 20.35
C HIS A 117 5.30 -8.73 19.03
N SER A 118 5.94 -9.24 17.98
CA SER A 118 5.29 -9.46 16.68
C SER A 118 4.19 -10.53 16.77
N THR A 119 4.45 -11.65 17.46
CA THR A 119 3.49 -12.75 17.60
C THR A 119 2.33 -12.36 18.52
N LEU A 120 2.58 -11.65 19.62
CA LEU A 120 1.51 -11.12 20.47
C LEU A 120 0.66 -10.09 19.73
N THR A 121 1.28 -9.22 18.93
CA THR A 121 0.56 -8.27 18.06
C THR A 121 -0.33 -9.04 17.07
N PHE A 122 0.19 -10.09 16.42
CA PHE A 122 -0.61 -10.95 15.55
C PHE A 122 -1.81 -11.57 16.28
N ALA A 123 -1.62 -12.10 17.49
CA ALA A 123 -2.70 -12.68 18.29
C ALA A 123 -3.79 -11.64 18.61
N VAL A 124 -3.40 -10.43 18.99
CA VAL A 124 -4.33 -9.30 19.22
C VAL A 124 -5.12 -8.98 17.94
N LEU A 125 -4.48 -8.96 16.78
CA LEU A 125 -5.16 -8.70 15.49
C LEU A 125 -6.17 -9.80 15.14
N VAL A 126 -5.84 -11.07 15.40
CA VAL A 126 -6.76 -12.20 15.21
C VAL A 126 -7.98 -12.06 16.11
N ILE A 127 -7.78 -11.75 17.39
CA ILE A 127 -8.86 -11.56 18.37
C ILE A 127 -9.72 -10.35 17.98
N ALA A 128 -9.10 -9.22 17.67
CA ALA A 128 -9.81 -8.00 17.27
C ALA A 128 -10.62 -8.21 15.98
N HIS A 129 -10.07 -8.96 15.00
CA HIS A 129 -10.80 -9.28 13.77
C HIS A 129 -11.97 -10.25 14.05
N TYR A 130 -11.79 -11.20 14.95
CA TYR A 130 -12.90 -12.05 15.40
C TYR A 130 -14.01 -11.21 16.04
N LEU A 131 -13.68 -10.32 16.99
CA LEU A 131 -14.66 -9.41 17.62
C LEU A 131 -15.36 -8.52 16.60
N TYR A 132 -14.61 -7.94 15.66
CA TYR A 132 -15.14 -7.15 14.56
C TYR A 132 -16.20 -7.91 13.76
N ARG A 133 -15.94 -9.19 13.42
CA ARG A 133 -16.88 -10.04 12.68
C ARG A 133 -18.15 -10.40 13.45
N GLN A 134 -18.15 -10.31 14.78
CA GLN A 134 -19.34 -10.54 15.61
C GLN A 134 -20.25 -9.30 15.69
N LEU A 135 -19.77 -8.13 15.26
CA LEU A 135 -20.61 -6.94 15.25
C LEU A 135 -21.79 -7.15 14.27
N PRO A 136 -23.03 -6.79 14.65
CA PRO A 136 -24.23 -7.02 13.85
C PRO A 136 -24.25 -6.07 12.65
N TYR A 137 -23.44 -6.40 11.65
CA TYR A 137 -23.20 -5.55 10.50
C TYR A 137 -23.35 -6.34 9.21
N THR A 138 -24.25 -5.90 8.35
CA THR A 138 -24.48 -6.54 7.05
C THR A 138 -23.94 -5.68 5.93
N LEU A 139 -22.85 -6.15 5.32
CA LEU A 139 -22.28 -5.62 4.07
C LEU A 139 -23.35 -5.44 2.98
N HIS A 140 -24.38 -6.29 3.01
CA HIS A 140 -25.50 -6.31 2.07
C HIS A 140 -26.46 -5.11 2.19
N LYS A 141 -26.52 -4.39 3.32
CA LYS A 141 -27.43 -3.25 3.50
C LYS A 141 -26.83 -1.90 3.06
N ARG A 142 -25.60 -1.91 2.52
CA ARG A 142 -24.81 -0.70 2.21
C ARG A 142 -25.31 0.11 1.02
N GLU A 143 -26.13 -0.45 0.14
CA GLU A 143 -26.69 0.27 -1.01
C GLU A 143 -27.58 1.46 -0.62
N ARG A 144 -28.17 1.42 0.59
CA ARG A 144 -29.00 2.51 1.13
C ARG A 144 -28.22 3.50 1.99
N SER A 145 -26.91 3.30 2.15
CA SER A 145 -26.06 4.17 2.98
C SER A 145 -25.87 5.56 2.36
N LEU A 146 -25.58 6.55 3.21
CA LEU A 146 -25.22 7.90 2.76
C LEU A 146 -24.02 7.90 1.81
N LEU A 147 -23.05 7.00 2.02
CA LEU A 147 -21.87 6.85 1.16
C LEU A 147 -22.24 6.34 -0.25
N ALA A 148 -23.19 5.40 -0.34
CA ALA A 148 -23.70 4.95 -1.63
C ALA A 148 -24.43 6.06 -2.37
N LYS A 149 -25.29 6.81 -1.67
CA LYS A 149 -25.98 8.00 -2.22
C LYS A 149 -25.00 9.10 -2.67
N ALA A 150 -23.90 9.28 -1.93
CA ALA A 150 -22.84 10.22 -2.27
C ALA A 150 -22.01 9.81 -3.50
N GLY A 151 -22.13 8.56 -3.97
CA GLY A 151 -21.45 8.07 -5.16
C GLY A 151 -20.14 7.32 -4.90
N LEU A 152 -19.83 6.94 -3.64
CA LEU A 152 -18.57 6.27 -3.29
C LEU A 152 -18.31 4.99 -4.11
N TYR A 153 -19.35 4.20 -4.35
CA TYR A 153 -19.29 2.94 -5.09
C TYR A 153 -19.61 3.08 -6.59
N THR A 154 -19.85 4.30 -7.07
CA THR A 154 -20.11 4.51 -8.49
C THR A 154 -18.78 4.56 -9.26
N PRO A 155 -18.60 3.71 -10.28
CA PRO A 155 -17.32 3.63 -10.98
C PRO A 155 -17.07 4.92 -11.78
N PRO A 156 -15.90 5.55 -11.65
CA PRO A 156 -15.52 6.67 -12.50
C PRO A 156 -15.31 6.21 -13.95
N THR A 157 -15.47 7.15 -14.87
CA THR A 157 -15.14 6.97 -16.29
C THR A 157 -13.63 7.04 -16.52
N HIS A 158 -13.14 6.50 -17.66
CA HIS A 158 -11.72 6.58 -18.01
C HIS A 158 -11.21 8.02 -18.05
N ILE A 159 -12.01 8.97 -18.55
CA ILE A 159 -11.66 10.40 -18.60
C ILE A 159 -11.52 10.96 -17.19
N GLN A 160 -12.45 10.64 -16.28
CA GLN A 160 -12.34 11.07 -14.88
C GLN A 160 -11.05 10.55 -14.23
N LEU A 161 -10.67 9.29 -14.48
CA LEU A 161 -9.43 8.72 -13.96
C LEU A 161 -8.19 9.47 -14.47
N TRP A 162 -8.17 9.86 -15.75
CA TRP A 162 -7.10 10.70 -16.30
C TRP A 162 -7.06 12.09 -15.67
N ILE A 163 -8.21 12.75 -15.51
CA ILE A 163 -8.28 14.07 -14.85
C ILE A 163 -7.81 13.97 -13.40
N MET A 164 -8.24 12.95 -12.65
CA MET A 164 -7.77 12.67 -11.30
C MET A 164 -6.24 12.48 -11.26
N GLY A 165 -5.70 11.72 -12.22
CA GLY A 165 -4.26 11.53 -12.40
C GLY A 165 -3.50 12.85 -12.60
N LEU A 166 -3.97 13.68 -13.52
CA LEU A 166 -3.35 14.98 -13.81
C LEU A 166 -3.46 15.94 -12.62
N LEU A 167 -4.59 15.96 -11.91
CA LEU A 167 -4.74 16.74 -10.68
C LEU A 167 -3.75 16.29 -9.61
N GLY A 168 -3.56 14.97 -9.44
CA GLY A 168 -2.59 14.44 -8.49
C GLY A 168 -1.14 14.74 -8.87
N ILE A 169 -0.79 14.70 -10.17
CA ILE A 169 0.53 15.14 -10.65
C ILE A 169 0.72 16.63 -10.41
N GLY A 170 -0.27 17.46 -10.71
CA GLY A 170 -0.23 18.90 -10.45
C GLY A 170 -0.03 19.23 -8.96
N ALA A 171 -0.75 18.51 -8.09
CA ALA A 171 -0.58 18.61 -6.65
C ALA A 171 0.83 18.18 -6.19
N THR A 172 1.34 17.09 -6.77
CA THR A 172 2.71 16.60 -6.52
C THR A 172 3.72 17.67 -6.93
N PHE A 173 3.58 18.23 -8.13
CA PHE A 173 4.42 19.31 -8.64
C PHE A 173 4.39 20.55 -7.74
N TYR A 174 3.19 21.02 -7.35
CA TYR A 174 3.03 22.17 -6.44
C TYR A 174 3.72 21.95 -5.09
N VAL A 175 3.40 20.84 -4.41
CA VAL A 175 3.98 20.54 -3.10
C VAL A 175 5.49 20.31 -3.18
N TYR A 176 5.99 19.90 -4.35
CA TYR A 176 7.39 19.52 -4.52
C TYR A 176 8.28 20.68 -4.93
N LEU A 177 7.76 21.63 -5.70
CA LEU A 177 8.52 22.76 -6.24
C LEU A 177 8.18 24.11 -5.61
N TYR A 178 6.99 24.28 -5.04
CA TYR A 178 6.54 25.59 -4.53
C TYR A 178 6.35 25.62 -3.02
N SER A 179 6.09 24.49 -2.36
CA SER A 179 5.93 24.46 -0.89
C SER A 179 7.30 24.36 -0.19
N PRO A 180 7.68 25.36 0.64
CA PRO A 180 8.95 25.39 1.35
C PRO A 180 8.84 24.55 2.63
N ASN A 181 8.97 23.23 2.58
CA ASN A 181 9.00 22.43 3.81
C ASN A 181 9.98 21.25 3.79
N ILE A 182 10.72 21.18 4.90
CA ILE A 182 11.63 20.10 5.30
C ILE A 182 10.76 19.00 5.90
N GLY A 183 10.42 17.96 5.11
CA GLY A 183 9.68 16.80 5.62
C GLY A 183 8.77 16.08 4.63
N TRP A 184 8.20 14.95 5.08
CA TRP A 184 7.13 14.19 4.40
C TRP A 184 5.75 14.81 4.67
N GLU A 185 5.54 15.47 5.81
CA GLU A 185 4.34 16.26 6.09
C GLU A 185 4.62 17.73 5.80
N VAL A 186 3.74 18.38 5.03
CA VAL A 186 3.83 19.82 4.80
C VAL A 186 3.44 20.53 6.10
N THR A 187 4.43 21.05 6.82
CA THR A 187 4.28 21.97 7.97
C THR A 187 3.95 23.38 7.46
N GLY A 188 2.85 23.50 6.70
CA GLY A 188 2.44 24.73 6.01
C GLY A 188 0.98 25.11 6.26
N SER A 189 0.49 26.03 5.44
CA SER A 189 -0.89 26.53 5.48
C SER A 189 -1.90 25.39 5.27
N ALA A 190 -3.16 25.58 5.70
CA ALA A 190 -4.22 24.59 5.50
C ALA A 190 -4.41 24.26 4.00
N SER A 191 -4.17 25.23 3.11
CA SER A 191 -4.15 25.07 1.66
C SER A 191 -3.06 24.11 1.18
N ASP A 192 -1.83 24.22 1.69
CA ASP A 192 -0.75 23.36 1.23
C ASP A 192 -0.97 21.90 1.65
N LYS A 193 -1.54 21.68 2.84
CA LYS A 193 -1.96 20.35 3.30
C LYS A 193 -3.12 19.78 2.48
N ALA A 194 -4.06 20.63 2.08
CA ALA A 194 -5.16 20.23 1.21
C ALA A 194 -4.64 19.80 -0.17
N ILE A 195 -3.71 20.57 -0.77
CA ILE A 195 -3.10 20.20 -2.06
C ILE A 195 -2.26 18.92 -1.91
N GLN A 196 -1.49 18.77 -0.83
CA GLN A 196 -0.75 17.54 -0.54
C GLN A 196 -1.66 16.31 -0.51
N SER A 197 -2.86 16.43 0.05
CA SER A 197 -3.80 15.32 0.11
C SER A 197 -4.33 14.85 -1.26
N LEU A 198 -4.11 15.64 -2.33
CA LEU A 198 -4.46 15.25 -3.69
C LEU A 198 -3.40 14.38 -4.38
N MET A 199 -2.18 14.28 -3.85
CA MET A 199 -1.10 13.48 -4.48
C MET A 199 -1.50 12.02 -4.75
N PRO A 200 -2.21 11.27 -3.88
CA PRO A 200 -2.58 9.89 -4.15
C PRO A 200 -3.41 9.69 -5.44
N PHE A 201 -4.15 10.71 -5.89
CA PHE A 201 -4.89 10.63 -7.15
C PHE A 201 -4.00 10.54 -8.38
N SER A 202 -2.70 10.85 -8.25
CA SER A 202 -1.73 10.69 -9.34
C SER A 202 -1.68 9.25 -9.84
N TYR A 203 -2.11 8.28 -9.03
CA TYR A 203 -2.14 6.86 -9.41
C TYR A 203 -3.48 6.40 -10.01
N ALA A 204 -4.51 7.25 -10.05
CA ALA A 204 -5.85 6.90 -10.53
C ALA A 204 -5.88 6.26 -11.93
N PRO A 205 -5.12 6.73 -12.95
CA PRO A 205 -5.11 6.11 -14.28
C PRO A 205 -4.67 4.64 -14.28
N PHE A 206 -3.80 4.23 -13.35
CA PHE A 206 -3.32 2.86 -13.29
C PHE A 206 -4.39 1.85 -12.87
N PHE A 207 -5.56 2.31 -12.40
CA PHE A 207 -6.69 1.45 -12.09
C PHE A 207 -7.61 1.19 -13.29
N ILE A 208 -7.39 1.85 -14.44
CA ILE A 208 -8.16 1.60 -15.68
C ILE A 208 -8.16 0.11 -16.08
N PRO A 209 -7.03 -0.63 -16.07
CA PRO A 209 -7.02 -2.06 -16.39
C PRO A 209 -7.84 -2.94 -15.43
N PHE A 210 -8.18 -2.42 -14.25
CA PHE A 210 -8.79 -3.19 -13.15
C PHE A 210 -10.30 -2.97 -13.04
N THR A 211 -10.99 -2.70 -14.16
CA THR A 211 -12.44 -2.41 -14.21
C THR A 211 -13.30 -3.45 -13.50
N GLY A 212 -12.90 -4.73 -13.54
CA GLY A 212 -13.59 -5.83 -12.86
C GLY A 212 -13.65 -5.73 -11.33
N LEU A 213 -12.74 -4.97 -10.70
CA LEU A 213 -12.69 -4.82 -9.24
C LEU A 213 -13.61 -3.73 -8.72
N TYR A 214 -13.77 -2.62 -9.43
CA TYR A 214 -14.65 -1.52 -9.04
C TYR A 214 -15.93 -1.45 -9.88
N GLY A 215 -16.15 -2.43 -10.77
CA GLY A 215 -17.41 -2.64 -11.47
C GLY A 215 -17.66 -1.73 -12.67
N SER A 216 -16.61 -1.14 -13.27
CA SER A 216 -16.74 -0.40 -14.53
C SER A 216 -17.00 -1.35 -15.71
N LYS A 217 -17.89 -0.93 -16.62
CA LYS A 217 -18.23 -1.68 -17.85
C LYS A 217 -17.59 -1.08 -19.10
N GLN A 218 -16.76 -0.05 -18.96
CA GLN A 218 -16.16 0.62 -20.12
C GLN A 218 -15.11 -0.30 -20.77
N PRO A 219 -15.10 -0.43 -22.11
CA PRO A 219 -14.07 -1.19 -22.80
C PRO A 219 -12.70 -0.53 -22.59
N LEU A 220 -11.64 -1.33 -22.59
CA LEU A 220 -10.28 -0.82 -22.47
C LEU A 220 -9.88 -0.10 -23.77
N PRO A 221 -9.30 1.11 -23.70
CA PRO A 221 -8.78 1.80 -24.89
C PRO A 221 -7.64 1.01 -25.55
N LYS A 222 -7.59 0.99 -26.89
CA LYS A 222 -6.54 0.28 -27.65
C LYS A 222 -5.12 0.72 -27.31
N MET A 223 -4.91 2.03 -27.10
CA MET A 223 -3.61 2.64 -26.78
C MET A 223 -3.38 2.81 -25.27
N LEU A 224 -4.15 2.13 -24.42
CA LEU A 224 -4.08 2.31 -22.96
C LEU A 224 -2.66 2.12 -22.42
N ILE A 225 -1.97 1.05 -22.84
CA ILE A 225 -0.62 0.75 -22.36
C ILE A 225 0.34 1.87 -22.73
N ALA A 226 0.29 2.38 -23.97
CA ALA A 226 1.13 3.50 -24.41
C ALA A 226 0.87 4.76 -23.57
N TYR A 227 -0.39 5.07 -23.27
CA TYR A 227 -0.73 6.21 -22.42
C TYR A 227 -0.26 6.02 -20.97
N LEU A 228 -0.39 4.81 -20.41
CA LEU A 228 0.11 4.52 -19.07
C LEU A 228 1.64 4.60 -19.00
N VAL A 229 2.35 4.16 -20.04
CA VAL A 229 3.82 4.30 -20.14
C VAL A 229 4.20 5.78 -20.18
N GLY A 230 3.58 6.58 -21.07
CA GLY A 230 3.83 8.02 -21.14
C GLY A 230 3.53 8.75 -19.82
N PHE A 231 2.45 8.37 -19.15
CA PHE A 231 2.08 8.92 -17.85
C PHE A 231 3.03 8.48 -16.72
N THR A 232 3.55 7.25 -16.78
CA THR A 232 4.59 6.77 -15.85
C THR A 232 5.89 7.57 -16.02
N MET A 233 6.28 7.87 -17.26
CA MET A 233 7.46 8.72 -17.53
C MET A 233 7.27 10.12 -16.94
N LEU A 234 6.08 10.71 -17.06
CA LEU A 234 5.76 12.00 -16.44
C LEU A 234 5.88 11.95 -14.90
N LEU A 235 5.31 10.93 -14.26
CA LEU A 235 5.44 10.71 -12.82
C LEU A 235 6.90 10.53 -12.38
N PHE A 236 7.69 9.80 -13.18
CA PHE A 236 9.09 9.55 -12.92
C PHE A 236 9.90 10.86 -12.96
N LEU A 237 9.68 11.72 -13.96
CA LEU A 237 10.32 13.03 -14.06
C LEU A 237 10.02 13.92 -12.84
N VAL A 238 8.74 13.98 -12.42
CA VAL A 238 8.35 14.74 -11.22
C VAL A 238 8.98 14.15 -9.95
N SER A 239 9.14 12.82 -9.89
CA SER A 239 9.75 12.14 -8.74
C SER A 239 11.26 12.37 -8.63
N ILE A 240 11.97 12.48 -9.77
CA ILE A 240 13.39 12.88 -9.81
C ILE A 240 13.57 14.30 -9.28
N GLY A 241 12.69 15.24 -9.67
CA GLY A 241 12.78 16.64 -9.24
C GLY A 241 12.71 16.86 -7.72
N ARG A 242 12.13 15.91 -6.96
CA ARG A 242 12.11 15.92 -5.48
C ARG A 242 13.00 14.85 -4.86
N ASN A 243 13.76 14.10 -5.65
CA ASN A 243 14.66 13.06 -5.13
C ASN A 243 13.89 11.99 -4.31
N SER A 244 12.63 11.71 -4.67
CA SER A 244 11.73 10.88 -3.85
C SER A 244 11.47 9.53 -4.50
N ARG A 245 12.41 8.59 -4.28
CA ARG A 245 12.26 7.17 -4.67
C ARG A 245 10.97 6.51 -4.15
N GLY A 246 10.41 7.01 -3.05
CA GLY A 246 9.22 6.45 -2.41
C GLY A 246 7.92 6.75 -3.17
N GLY A 247 7.80 7.93 -3.80
CA GLY A 247 6.61 8.30 -4.57
C GLY A 247 6.37 7.34 -5.72
N PHE A 248 7.39 7.13 -6.56
CA PHE A 248 7.33 6.18 -7.67
C PHE A 248 6.87 4.77 -7.25
N MET A 249 7.41 4.24 -6.16
CA MET A 249 7.11 2.88 -5.70
C MET A 249 5.64 2.67 -5.29
N ILE A 250 4.97 3.68 -4.75
CA ILE A 250 3.57 3.58 -4.28
C ILE A 250 2.61 3.25 -5.43
N GLY A 251 2.87 3.78 -6.63
CA GLY A 251 2.07 3.48 -7.81
C GLY A 251 2.16 2.02 -8.23
N PHE A 252 3.39 1.48 -8.29
CA PHE A 252 3.63 0.08 -8.67
C PHE A 252 3.04 -0.90 -7.66
N THR A 253 3.21 -0.63 -6.36
CA THR A 253 2.68 -1.51 -5.32
C THR A 253 1.16 -1.48 -5.30
N SER A 254 0.51 -0.33 -5.50
CA SER A 254 -0.95 -0.24 -5.60
C SER A 254 -1.52 -1.06 -6.78
N VAL A 255 -0.85 -1.03 -7.93
CA VAL A 255 -1.20 -1.86 -9.10
C VAL A 255 -1.01 -3.35 -8.80
N GLY A 256 0.14 -3.71 -8.22
CA GLY A 256 0.45 -5.08 -7.83
C GLY A 256 -0.57 -5.63 -6.81
N PHE A 257 -0.93 -4.84 -5.81
CA PHE A 257 -1.93 -5.18 -4.81
C PHE A 257 -3.34 -5.28 -5.39
N SER A 258 -3.70 -4.44 -6.37
CA SER A 258 -4.97 -4.58 -7.09
C SER A 258 -5.04 -5.90 -7.84
N TYR A 259 -3.97 -6.25 -8.57
CA TYR A 259 -3.90 -7.54 -9.27
C TYR A 259 -3.98 -8.71 -8.29
N PHE A 260 -3.22 -8.66 -7.19
CA PHE A 260 -3.24 -9.67 -6.15
C PHE A 260 -4.63 -9.82 -5.52
N MET A 261 -5.31 -8.72 -5.20
CA MET A 261 -6.68 -8.74 -4.68
C MET A 261 -7.66 -9.37 -5.68
N GLY A 262 -7.54 -9.07 -6.96
CA GLY A 262 -8.37 -9.68 -7.99
C GLY A 262 -8.11 -11.17 -8.21
N LEU A 263 -6.89 -11.64 -7.99
CA LEU A 263 -6.60 -13.07 -7.95
C LEU A 263 -7.23 -13.75 -6.73
N LEU A 264 -7.12 -13.13 -5.54
CA LEU A 264 -7.74 -13.65 -4.31
C LEU A 264 -9.27 -13.73 -4.42
N LEU A 265 -9.91 -12.75 -5.05
CA LEU A 265 -11.35 -12.75 -5.27
C LEU A 265 -11.81 -13.62 -6.45
N GLY A 266 -10.87 -14.15 -7.24
CA GLY A 266 -11.16 -14.94 -8.44
C GLY A 266 -11.70 -14.10 -9.62
N VAL A 267 -11.49 -12.78 -9.60
CA VAL A 267 -11.80 -11.87 -10.72
C VAL A 267 -10.81 -12.09 -11.87
N TYR A 268 -9.56 -12.42 -11.55
CA TYR A 268 -8.51 -12.72 -12.53
C TYR A 268 -8.06 -14.17 -12.43
N LYS A 269 -7.66 -14.74 -13.58
CA LYS A 269 -7.04 -16.08 -13.64
C LYS A 269 -5.52 -15.96 -13.45
N ALA A 270 -4.96 -16.84 -12.62
CA ALA A 270 -3.52 -16.96 -12.42
C ALA A 270 -2.86 -17.60 -13.65
N LYS A 271 -2.07 -16.82 -14.41
CA LYS A 271 -1.27 -17.31 -15.54
C LYS A 271 0.19 -16.90 -15.40
N PHE A 272 0.83 -17.26 -14.28
CA PHE A 272 2.18 -16.79 -13.96
C PHE A 272 3.27 -17.43 -14.85
N LEU A 273 3.16 -18.72 -15.14
CA LEU A 273 4.21 -19.51 -15.81
C LEU A 273 4.03 -19.56 -17.33
N THR A 274 4.10 -18.41 -17.99
CA THR A 274 4.26 -18.36 -19.46
C THR A 274 5.63 -17.80 -19.81
N VAL A 275 6.24 -18.27 -20.90
CA VAL A 275 7.57 -17.79 -21.34
C VAL A 275 7.57 -16.27 -21.47
N LYS A 276 6.50 -15.69 -22.03
CA LYS A 276 6.29 -14.24 -22.11
C LYS A 276 6.38 -13.57 -20.74
N ASN A 277 5.69 -14.11 -19.73
CA ASN A 277 5.69 -13.54 -18.38
C ASN A 277 7.04 -13.74 -17.67
N ALA A 278 7.75 -14.84 -17.93
CA ALA A 278 9.09 -15.07 -17.41
C ALA A 278 10.09 -14.04 -17.98
N VAL A 279 10.03 -13.76 -19.28
CA VAL A 279 10.87 -12.73 -19.92
C VAL A 279 10.55 -11.34 -19.37
N ILE A 280 9.26 -11.00 -19.20
CA ILE A 280 8.84 -9.73 -18.59
C ILE A 280 9.34 -9.63 -17.14
N ALA A 281 9.24 -10.71 -16.36
CA ALA A 281 9.70 -10.74 -14.98
C ALA A 281 11.22 -10.58 -14.87
N LEU A 282 12.00 -11.23 -15.74
CA LEU A 282 13.45 -11.09 -15.81
C LEU A 282 13.85 -9.66 -16.22
N GLY A 283 13.19 -9.09 -17.24
CA GLY A 283 13.42 -7.71 -17.65
C GLY A 283 13.11 -6.71 -16.55
N ALA A 284 11.99 -6.90 -15.84
CA ALA A 284 11.64 -6.10 -14.68
C ALA A 284 12.68 -6.24 -13.56
N TYR A 285 13.11 -7.48 -13.25
CA TYR A 285 14.14 -7.74 -12.26
C TYR A 285 15.43 -6.96 -12.57
N LEU A 286 15.97 -7.08 -13.79
CA LEU A 286 17.19 -6.37 -14.20
C LEU A 286 17.02 -4.84 -14.14
N LEU A 287 15.85 -4.32 -14.52
CA LEU A 287 15.55 -2.89 -14.48
C LEU A 287 15.51 -2.36 -13.04
N PHE A 288 14.84 -3.08 -12.13
CA PHE A 288 14.69 -2.69 -10.74
C PHE A 288 15.96 -2.90 -9.92
N THR A 289 16.77 -3.93 -10.19
CA THR A 289 18.03 -4.17 -9.45
C THR A 289 19.21 -3.40 -9.99
N GLY A 290 19.18 -2.96 -11.26
CA GLY A 290 20.25 -2.15 -11.86
C GLY A 290 19.88 -0.66 -11.97
N PRO A 291 19.46 -0.16 -13.14
CA PRO A 291 19.33 1.27 -13.40
C PRO A 291 18.43 2.02 -12.41
N ILE A 292 17.27 1.48 -12.03
CA ILE A 292 16.34 2.15 -11.11
C ILE A 292 16.93 2.18 -9.69
N ALA A 293 17.61 1.12 -9.25
CA ALA A 293 18.28 1.07 -7.95
C ALA A 293 19.36 2.15 -7.84
N ASP A 294 20.20 2.26 -8.88
CA ASP A 294 21.30 3.21 -8.94
C ASP A 294 20.82 4.66 -8.97
N ILE A 295 19.78 4.97 -9.77
CA ILE A 295 19.15 6.29 -9.75
C ILE A 295 18.59 6.57 -8.35
N GLY A 296 17.96 5.58 -7.71
CA GLY A 296 17.46 5.70 -6.34
C GLY A 296 18.55 5.96 -5.29
N THR A 297 19.75 5.41 -5.47
CA THR A 297 20.91 5.69 -4.60
C THR A 297 21.51 7.06 -4.89
N ALA A 298 21.71 7.42 -6.16
CA ALA A 298 22.18 8.73 -6.58
C ALA A 298 21.27 9.85 -6.07
N MET A 299 19.95 9.61 -6.08
CA MET A 299 18.99 10.48 -5.43
C MET A 299 19.38 10.70 -3.96
N VAL A 300 19.40 9.66 -3.13
CA VAL A 300 19.67 9.79 -1.70
C VAL A 300 20.99 10.50 -1.40
N LEU A 301 22.03 10.26 -2.20
CA LEU A 301 23.33 10.92 -2.05
C LEU A 301 23.26 12.44 -2.20
N VAL A 302 22.52 12.92 -3.20
CA VAL A 302 22.35 14.36 -3.48
C VAL A 302 21.35 15.01 -2.52
N ARG A 303 20.53 14.23 -1.81
CA ARG A 303 19.48 14.72 -0.90
C ARG A 303 20.01 15.63 0.22
N GLY A 304 21.24 15.40 0.68
CA GLY A 304 21.89 16.23 1.72
C GLY A 304 22.19 17.67 1.28
N GLN A 305 22.21 17.93 -0.03
CA GLN A 305 22.55 19.24 -0.61
C GLN A 305 21.31 20.03 -1.04
N ARG A 306 20.10 19.52 -0.73
CA ARG A 306 18.81 20.03 -1.26
C ARG A 306 18.41 21.41 -0.73
N MET A 307 18.96 21.85 0.40
CA MET A 307 18.50 23.07 1.07
C MET A 307 18.89 24.35 0.32
N ASP A 308 19.96 24.29 -0.48
CA ASP A 308 20.60 25.50 -1.04
C ASP A 308 20.77 25.46 -2.57
N ILE A 309 20.19 24.47 -3.27
CA ILE A 309 20.44 24.22 -4.70
C ILE A 309 19.15 24.30 -5.54
N PRO A 310 19.13 25.08 -6.64
CA PRO A 310 18.03 25.11 -7.60
C PRO A 310 17.69 23.73 -8.19
N TYR A 311 16.41 23.51 -8.54
CA TYR A 311 15.90 22.19 -8.96
C TYR A 311 16.54 21.62 -10.23
N ASP A 312 16.85 22.46 -11.21
CA ASP A 312 17.58 22.10 -12.42
C ASP A 312 18.98 21.57 -12.06
N ARG A 313 19.68 22.26 -11.15
CA ARG A 313 20.98 21.82 -10.68
C ARG A 313 20.88 20.54 -9.84
N LEU A 314 19.80 20.32 -9.10
CA LEU A 314 19.55 19.08 -8.37
C LEU A 314 19.38 17.87 -9.31
N ILE A 315 18.69 18.05 -10.45
CA ILE A 315 18.55 17.02 -11.49
C ILE A 315 19.92 16.71 -12.10
N SER A 316 20.70 17.74 -12.45
CA SER A 316 22.05 17.56 -12.97
C SER A 316 22.95 16.80 -11.99
N LEU A 317 22.98 17.20 -10.72
CA LEU A 317 23.76 16.52 -9.67
C LEU A 317 23.33 15.07 -9.48
N THR A 318 22.03 14.78 -9.55
CA THR A 318 21.52 13.40 -9.48
C THR A 318 22.01 12.57 -10.65
N PHE A 319 22.09 13.16 -11.86
CA PHE A 319 22.61 12.48 -13.04
C PHE A 319 24.14 12.31 -13.00
N GLU A 320 24.87 13.32 -12.54
CA GLU A 320 26.32 13.26 -12.28
C GLU A 320 26.64 12.13 -11.28
N ALA A 321 25.91 12.07 -10.14
CA ALA A 321 26.05 11.01 -9.15
C ALA A 321 25.64 9.63 -9.69
N TYR A 322 24.69 9.55 -10.63
CA TYR A 322 24.28 8.29 -11.26
C TYR A 322 25.35 7.71 -12.19
N GLN A 323 26.12 8.58 -12.86
CA GLN A 323 27.24 8.18 -13.71
C GLN A 323 28.43 7.68 -12.88
N ASP A 324 28.64 8.21 -11.68
CA ASP A 324 29.68 7.75 -10.77
C ASP A 324 29.27 6.50 -9.97
N LYS A 325 29.46 5.33 -10.59
CA LYS A 325 29.21 4.03 -9.96
C LYS A 325 30.06 3.77 -8.71
N ARG A 326 31.26 4.36 -8.60
CA ARG A 326 32.13 4.15 -7.44
C ARG A 326 31.57 4.86 -6.22
N THR A 327 31.12 6.10 -6.40
CA THR A 327 30.50 6.88 -5.32
C THR A 327 29.19 6.25 -4.83
N ILE A 328 28.37 5.68 -5.73
CA ILE A 328 27.17 4.90 -5.36
C ILE A 328 27.54 3.69 -4.48
N GLU A 329 28.55 2.94 -4.89
CA GLU A 329 28.95 1.71 -4.18
C GLU A 329 29.59 2.04 -2.83
N GLN A 330 30.43 3.07 -2.77
CA GLN A 330 31.00 3.58 -1.51
C GLN A 330 29.92 4.06 -0.54
N TYR A 331 28.92 4.78 -1.04
CA TYR A 331 27.79 5.20 -0.21
C TYR A 331 27.04 4.00 0.38
N ARG A 332 26.75 2.98 -0.44
CA ARG A 332 26.09 1.74 0.04
C ARG A 332 26.91 1.04 1.13
N GLN A 333 28.23 0.95 0.97
CA GLN A 333 29.11 0.35 1.97
C GLN A 333 29.19 1.19 3.25
N SER A 334 29.18 2.53 3.14
CA SER A 334 29.18 3.43 4.28
C SER A 334 27.86 3.40 5.07
N ASP A 335 26.71 3.27 4.41
CA ASP A 335 25.41 3.21 5.07
C ASP A 335 25.24 1.88 5.85
N ILE A 336 25.91 0.80 5.40
CA ILE A 336 25.98 -0.48 6.10
C ILE A 336 26.84 -0.40 7.38
N THR A 337 27.84 0.48 7.43
CA THR A 337 28.86 0.51 8.49
C THR A 337 28.75 1.70 9.44
N GLY A 338 27.99 2.75 9.09
CA GLY A 338 28.12 4.09 9.67
C GLY A 338 27.13 4.51 10.79
N LYS A 339 26.24 3.64 11.28
CA LYS A 339 25.22 4.03 12.29
C LYS A 339 25.15 3.06 13.48
N PRO A 340 26.11 3.11 14.42
CA PRO A 340 26.17 2.15 15.53
C PRO A 340 24.96 2.25 16.49
N ASP A 341 24.37 3.44 16.65
CA ASP A 341 23.32 3.65 17.65
C ASP A 341 21.89 3.42 17.14
N TRP A 342 21.67 3.44 15.82
CA TRP A 342 20.37 3.19 15.17
C TRP A 342 20.62 2.52 13.81
N ASP A 343 20.66 1.19 13.84
CA ASP A 343 20.95 0.37 12.68
C ASP A 343 19.65 -0.21 12.07
N GLU A 344 19.39 0.14 10.80
CA GLU A 344 18.24 -0.36 10.02
C GLU A 344 18.66 -1.46 9.01
N ASN A 345 19.93 -1.87 9.01
CA ASN A 345 20.46 -2.85 8.08
C ASN A 345 19.90 -4.25 8.39
N TYR A 346 19.19 -4.81 7.40
CA TYR A 346 18.61 -6.15 7.48
C TYR A 346 18.73 -6.88 6.15
N LEU A 347 18.34 -6.22 5.06
CA LEU A 347 18.47 -6.72 3.69
C LEU A 347 19.39 -5.79 2.89
N ASN A 348 20.24 -6.37 2.06
CA ASN A 348 21.13 -5.66 1.14
C ASN A 348 20.32 -5.02 0.01
N ASN A 349 19.25 -5.69 -0.44
CA ASN A 349 18.39 -5.16 -1.50
C ASN A 349 17.39 -4.13 -0.97
N ILE A 350 17.57 -2.87 -1.38
CA ILE A 350 16.74 -1.72 -0.98
C ILE A 350 15.24 -1.90 -1.33
N PHE A 351 14.90 -2.65 -2.38
CA PHE A 351 13.51 -2.92 -2.74
C PHE A 351 12.88 -4.00 -1.86
N LEU A 352 13.61 -5.08 -1.58
CA LEU A 352 13.15 -6.14 -0.68
C LEU A 352 13.01 -5.61 0.76
N ALA A 353 13.91 -4.73 1.19
CA ALA A 353 13.86 -4.04 2.49
C ALA A 353 12.51 -3.33 2.74
N ARG A 354 11.84 -2.81 1.70
CA ARG A 354 10.53 -2.15 1.84
C ARG A 354 9.38 -3.09 2.19
N PHE A 355 9.57 -4.38 2.02
CA PHE A 355 8.60 -5.42 2.33
C PHE A 355 9.00 -6.20 3.60
N SER A 356 10.08 -5.81 4.27
CA SER A 356 10.55 -6.45 5.51
C SER A 356 10.73 -5.39 6.59
N ASN A 357 9.75 -5.28 7.49
CA ASN A 357 9.69 -4.21 8.48
C ASN A 357 10.10 -4.67 9.89
N ILE A 358 10.50 -5.93 10.04
CA ILE A 358 10.78 -6.52 11.35
C ILE A 358 12.01 -5.91 12.05
N LYS A 359 13.00 -5.41 11.30
CA LYS A 359 14.20 -4.77 11.89
C LYS A 359 13.87 -3.49 12.64
N PHE A 360 12.84 -2.74 12.24
CA PHE A 360 12.40 -1.55 12.97
C PHE A 360 11.89 -1.90 14.38
N ASN A 361 11.36 -3.12 14.59
CA ASN A 361 11.02 -3.59 15.92
C ASN A 361 12.25 -3.73 16.80
N ASP A 362 13.33 -4.30 16.27
CA ASP A 362 14.59 -4.44 17.00
C ASP A 362 15.15 -3.07 17.40
N ALA A 363 15.33 -2.18 16.42
CA ALA A 363 15.84 -0.83 16.66
C ALA A 363 15.02 -0.07 17.71
N SER A 364 13.69 -0.10 17.59
CA SER A 364 12.82 0.61 18.52
C SER A 364 12.77 -0.03 19.91
N LEU A 365 12.86 -1.37 20.01
CA LEU A 365 12.89 -2.07 21.29
C LEU A 365 14.22 -1.87 22.04
N ILE A 366 15.34 -1.72 21.32
CA ILE A 366 16.64 -1.35 21.91
C ILE A 366 16.53 0.00 22.60
N GLU A 367 15.98 1.02 21.92
CA GLU A 367 15.82 2.34 22.51
C GLU A 367 14.81 2.33 23.67
N ALA A 368 13.70 1.60 23.55
CA ALA A 368 12.76 1.41 24.65
C ALA A 368 13.42 0.76 25.88
N LYS A 369 14.30 -0.22 25.66
CA LYS A 369 15.08 -0.88 26.71
C LYS A 369 16.11 0.06 27.33
N ARG A 370 16.75 0.95 26.56
CA ARG A 370 17.67 1.99 27.06
C ARG A 370 16.96 2.99 27.98
N ILE A 371 15.72 3.38 27.66
CA ILE A 371 14.88 4.21 28.53
C ILE A 371 14.51 3.44 29.83
N GLY A 372 14.35 2.12 29.74
CA GLY A 372 14.22 1.19 30.87
C GLY A 372 12.85 1.16 31.56
N ARG A 373 12.10 2.27 31.56
CA ARG A 373 10.73 2.36 32.07
C ARG A 373 9.83 3.17 31.14
N GLN A 374 8.53 3.14 31.39
CA GLN A 374 7.58 4.00 30.68
C GLN A 374 7.97 5.47 30.91
N ASP A 375 8.21 6.21 29.83
CA ASP A 375 8.64 7.60 29.89
C ASP A 375 7.42 8.54 29.81
N PRO A 376 7.14 9.36 30.85
CA PRO A 376 6.02 10.30 30.83
C PRO A 376 6.11 11.30 29.67
N LEU A 377 7.32 11.64 29.22
CA LEU A 377 7.53 12.55 28.10
C LEU A 377 7.21 11.88 26.76
N MET A 378 7.55 10.60 26.57
CA MET A 378 7.06 9.79 25.43
C MET A 378 5.53 9.73 25.40
N ARG A 379 4.90 9.52 26.56
CA ARG A 379 3.43 9.49 26.69
C ARG A 379 2.80 10.83 26.32
N LYS A 380 3.31 11.92 26.88
CA LYS A 380 2.86 13.27 26.56
C LYS A 380 3.03 13.56 25.06
N PHE A 381 4.20 13.28 24.50
CA PHE A 381 4.47 13.48 23.07
C PHE A 381 3.49 12.72 22.18
N ASN A 382 3.21 11.44 22.48
CA ASN A 382 2.26 10.63 21.71
C ASN A 382 0.82 11.15 21.82
N ILE A 383 0.39 11.61 22.99
CA ILE A 383 -0.94 12.20 23.19
C ILE A 383 -1.03 13.53 22.44
N ASP A 384 -0.05 14.42 22.62
CA ASP A 384 0.01 15.72 21.94
C ASP A 384 0.09 15.53 20.42
N TYR A 385 0.76 14.48 19.93
CA TYR A 385 0.79 14.12 18.52
C TYR A 385 -0.60 13.79 17.96
N VAL A 386 -1.43 13.07 18.71
CA VAL A 386 -2.84 12.81 18.34
C VAL A 386 -3.65 14.11 18.40
N LEU A 387 -3.50 14.91 19.45
CA LEU A 387 -4.21 16.19 19.58
C LEU A 387 -3.83 17.20 18.49
N SER A 388 -2.59 17.17 18.01
CA SER A 388 -2.07 18.04 16.94
C SER A 388 -2.79 17.86 15.59
N ILE A 389 -3.57 16.79 15.45
CA ILE A 389 -4.39 16.48 14.26
C ILE A 389 -5.56 17.44 14.14
N LEU A 390 -6.12 17.86 15.27
CA LEU A 390 -7.31 18.69 15.32
C LEU A 390 -7.04 20.06 14.67
N PRO A 391 -8.01 20.65 13.95
CA PRO A 391 -7.88 22.01 13.43
C PRO A 391 -7.53 23.01 14.54
N GLN A 392 -6.77 24.06 14.22
CA GLN A 392 -6.37 25.06 15.22
C GLN A 392 -7.56 25.70 15.95
N PRO A 393 -8.66 26.08 15.27
CA PRO A 393 -9.82 26.64 15.95
C PRO A 393 -10.42 25.73 17.01
N LEU A 394 -10.38 24.41 16.81
CA LEU A 394 -10.89 23.44 17.79
C LEU A 394 -9.97 23.36 19.01
N LEU A 395 -8.65 23.43 18.82
CA LEU A 395 -7.70 23.47 19.93
C LEU A 395 -7.82 24.74 20.75
N ASP A 396 -8.02 25.89 20.08
CA ASP A 396 -8.16 27.19 20.74
C ASP A 396 -9.43 27.22 21.61
N VAL A 397 -10.56 26.70 21.08
CA VAL A 397 -11.83 26.55 21.84
C VAL A 397 -11.67 25.62 23.03
N LEU A 398 -10.97 24.49 22.87
CA LEU A 398 -10.69 23.54 23.93
C LEU A 398 -9.58 24.01 24.89
N LYS A 399 -8.95 25.16 24.63
CA LYS A 399 -7.80 25.71 25.37
C LYS A 399 -6.64 24.70 25.48
N ILE A 400 -6.44 23.89 24.45
CA ILE A 400 -5.39 22.88 24.37
C ILE A 400 -4.18 23.51 23.67
N ASN A 401 -3.09 23.75 24.41
CA ASN A 401 -1.85 24.30 23.86
C ASN A 401 -0.91 23.18 23.38
N VAL A 402 -0.79 23.03 22.06
CA VAL A 402 0.01 21.98 21.40
C VAL A 402 0.87 22.61 20.32
N ASP A 403 2.19 22.40 20.40
CA ASP A 403 3.14 22.85 19.37
C ASP A 403 3.11 21.91 18.16
N LYS A 404 2.18 22.18 17.24
CA LYS A 404 2.01 21.42 16.00
C LYS A 404 3.25 21.41 15.11
N LYS A 405 4.05 22.49 15.12
CA LYS A 405 5.20 22.65 14.23
C LYS A 405 6.31 21.70 14.67
N MET A 406 6.59 21.65 15.98
CA MET A 406 7.55 20.70 16.54
C MET A 406 7.08 19.26 16.37
N LEU A 407 5.83 18.96 16.74
CA LEU A 407 5.31 17.59 16.71
C LEU A 407 5.27 16.98 15.32
N ARG A 408 4.96 17.77 14.28
CA ARG A 408 4.92 17.28 12.89
C ARG A 408 6.23 17.44 12.13
N GLY A 409 7.19 18.17 12.70
CA GLY A 409 8.55 18.28 12.18
C GLY A 409 9.45 17.11 12.57
N VAL A 410 9.02 16.24 13.49
CA VAL A 410 9.83 15.19 14.11
C VAL A 410 9.09 13.84 14.03
N SER A 411 9.78 12.76 13.62
CA SER A 411 9.17 11.42 13.68
C SER A 411 9.12 10.90 15.12
N ILE A 412 8.19 9.98 15.42
CA ILE A 412 8.10 9.42 16.78
C ILE A 412 9.36 8.58 17.06
N GLY A 413 9.96 7.97 16.03
CA GLY A 413 11.24 7.28 16.11
C GLY A 413 12.41 8.20 16.50
N ASP A 414 12.50 9.41 15.93
CA ASP A 414 13.52 10.39 16.33
C ASP A 414 13.35 10.82 17.78
N TYR A 415 12.10 11.05 18.20
CA TYR A 415 11.82 11.43 19.58
C TYR A 415 12.17 10.29 20.55
N LEU A 416 11.86 9.03 20.21
CA LEU A 416 12.28 7.87 21.00
C LEU A 416 13.80 7.80 21.15
N TYR A 417 14.54 7.95 20.05
CA TYR A 417 16.00 7.93 20.06
C TYR A 417 16.59 9.08 20.91
N TYR A 418 16.05 10.29 20.79
CA TYR A 418 16.42 11.41 21.66
C TYR A 418 16.17 11.11 23.14
N ARG A 419 15.01 10.52 23.47
CA ARG A 419 14.67 10.14 24.84
C ARG A 419 15.55 9.02 25.40
N ALA A 420 16.08 8.15 24.54
CA ALA A 420 17.00 7.09 24.90
C ALA A 420 18.46 7.55 25.09
N GLY A 421 18.75 8.85 24.95
CA GLY A 421 20.08 9.44 25.15
C GLY A 421 20.74 9.96 23.88
N GLY A 422 20.07 9.88 22.73
CA GLY A 422 20.55 10.45 21.47
C GLY A 422 20.67 11.98 21.52
N PRO A 423 21.56 12.59 20.72
CA PRO A 423 21.75 14.04 20.70
C PRO A 423 20.50 14.76 20.20
N LYS A 424 20.24 15.99 20.67
CA LYS A 424 19.09 16.80 20.20
C LYS A 424 19.12 17.07 18.70
N ALA A 425 20.32 17.11 18.10
CA ALA A 425 20.51 17.23 16.65
C ALA A 425 19.94 16.04 15.84
N SER A 426 19.55 14.94 16.51
CA SER A 426 18.91 13.79 15.87
C SER A 426 17.43 14.02 15.51
N LEU A 427 16.79 15.04 16.11
CA LEU A 427 15.40 15.40 15.81
C LEU A 427 15.29 15.97 14.39
N GLY A 428 14.40 15.39 13.57
CA GLY A 428 14.26 15.74 12.15
C GLY A 428 15.06 14.82 11.21
N GLY A 429 15.66 13.76 11.75
CA GLY A 429 16.27 12.66 10.98
C GLY A 429 15.26 11.73 10.31
N TYR A 430 13.99 11.77 10.72
CA TYR A 430 12.89 10.91 10.27
C TYR A 430 13.19 9.42 10.39
N ARG A 431 13.76 9.00 11.53
CA ARG A 431 13.93 7.56 11.85
C ARG A 431 12.59 6.86 11.89
N THR A 432 12.55 5.66 11.29
CA THR A 432 11.32 4.86 11.22
C THR A 432 11.16 4.06 12.51
N GLY A 433 10.29 4.53 13.40
CA GLY A 433 9.96 3.80 14.62
C GLY A 433 9.08 2.57 14.36
N SER A 434 8.86 1.78 15.41
CA SER A 434 7.90 0.68 15.38
C SER A 434 6.95 0.72 16.57
N MET A 435 5.72 0.25 16.31
CA MET A 435 4.66 0.19 17.31
C MET A 435 5.07 -0.57 18.57
N ALA A 436 5.90 -1.61 18.45
CA ALA A 436 6.36 -2.40 19.59
C ALA A 436 7.28 -1.58 20.50
N GLY A 437 8.35 -0.97 19.96
CA GLY A 437 9.30 -0.21 20.75
C GLY A 437 8.70 1.09 21.30
N ILE A 438 8.03 1.87 20.45
CA ILE A 438 7.36 3.09 20.88
C ILE A 438 6.25 2.77 21.88
N GLY A 439 5.45 1.73 21.63
CA GLY A 439 4.40 1.28 22.54
C GLY A 439 4.96 0.89 23.90
N MET A 440 6.07 0.17 23.95
CA MET A 440 6.73 -0.21 25.20
C MET A 440 7.28 1.00 25.97
N ALA A 441 7.95 1.95 25.28
CA ALA A 441 8.45 3.17 25.91
C ALA A 441 7.33 4.10 26.42
N THR A 442 6.15 4.06 25.78
CA THR A 442 5.04 4.98 26.04
C THR A 442 4.02 4.44 27.04
N PHE A 443 3.58 3.19 26.85
CA PHE A 443 2.47 2.57 27.57
C PHE A 443 2.85 1.23 28.23
N GLY A 444 4.07 0.73 28.00
CA GLY A 444 4.40 -0.66 28.31
C GLY A 444 3.45 -1.62 27.60
N TRP A 445 3.23 -2.81 28.16
CA TRP A 445 2.37 -3.85 27.57
C TRP A 445 0.92 -3.41 27.26
N TRP A 446 0.43 -2.33 27.87
CA TRP A 446 -0.89 -1.76 27.54
C TRP A 446 -1.01 -1.30 26.08
N TYR A 447 0.09 -1.09 25.37
CA TYR A 447 0.04 -0.75 23.94
C TYR A 447 -0.71 -1.81 23.12
N LEU A 448 -0.62 -3.10 23.50
CA LEU A 448 -1.32 -4.20 22.84
C LEU A 448 -2.84 -4.07 23.02
N ALA A 449 -3.30 -3.69 24.22
CA ALA A 449 -4.72 -3.46 24.48
C ALA A 449 -5.24 -2.24 23.72
N ILE A 450 -4.46 -1.15 23.71
CA ILE A 450 -4.78 0.06 22.94
C ILE A 450 -4.90 -0.26 21.45
N LEU A 451 -3.97 -1.03 20.89
CA LEU A 451 -4.04 -1.51 19.51
C LEU A 451 -5.29 -2.37 19.29
N GLY A 452 -5.56 -3.34 20.17
CA GLY A 452 -6.68 -4.26 20.03
C GLY A 452 -8.03 -3.55 20.00
N ILE A 453 -8.22 -2.55 20.86
CA ILE A 453 -9.44 -1.72 20.86
C ILE A 453 -9.48 -0.81 19.64
N GLY A 454 -8.36 -0.15 19.31
CA GLY A 454 -8.27 0.82 18.23
C GLY A 454 -8.43 0.21 16.83
N ILE A 455 -8.00 -1.05 16.62
CA ILE A 455 -8.01 -1.67 15.29
C ILE A 455 -9.40 -2.20 14.87
N VAL A 456 -10.30 -2.50 15.82
CA VAL A 456 -11.68 -2.94 15.53
C VAL A 456 -12.45 -1.93 14.64
N PRO A 457 -12.55 -0.63 15.01
CA PRO A 457 -13.18 0.35 14.12
C PRO A 457 -12.38 0.56 12.84
N VAL A 458 -11.05 0.40 12.84
CA VAL A 458 -10.25 0.50 11.62
C VAL A 458 -10.63 -0.57 10.60
N PHE A 459 -10.79 -1.84 11.04
CA PHE A 459 -11.26 -2.91 10.15
C PHE A 459 -12.61 -2.57 9.54
N TYR A 460 -13.53 -2.06 10.36
CA TYR A 460 -14.83 -1.60 9.89
C TYR A 460 -14.72 -0.50 8.82
N LEU A 461 -13.93 0.54 9.09
CA LEU A 461 -13.76 1.68 8.18
C LEU A 461 -13.09 1.27 6.86
N PHE A 462 -12.08 0.40 6.88
CA PHE A 462 -11.50 -0.09 5.64
C PHE A 462 -12.50 -0.92 4.85
N ASP A 463 -13.17 -1.89 5.49
CA ASP A 463 -14.14 -2.71 4.77
C ASP A 463 -15.31 -1.86 4.26
N LEU A 464 -15.66 -0.69 4.83
CA LEU A 464 -16.63 0.27 4.24
C LEU A 464 -16.28 0.69 2.80
N LEU A 465 -15.02 0.61 2.38
CA LEU A 465 -14.62 0.97 1.01
C LEU A 465 -14.93 -0.14 -0.01
N PHE A 466 -15.56 -1.23 0.42
CA PHE A 466 -15.99 -2.36 -0.38
C PHE A 466 -17.51 -2.60 -0.25
N THR A 467 -18.16 -3.07 -1.31
CA THR A 467 -19.59 -3.41 -1.26
C THR A 467 -19.87 -4.76 -1.91
N LYS A 468 -20.87 -5.46 -1.36
CA LYS A 468 -21.37 -6.75 -1.82
C LYS A 468 -22.84 -6.56 -2.20
N GLN A 469 -23.11 -6.56 -3.51
CA GLN A 469 -24.45 -6.38 -4.07
C GLN A 469 -25.02 -7.73 -4.47
N ILE A 470 -26.24 -8.05 -4.03
CA ILE A 470 -26.98 -9.22 -4.52
C ILE A 470 -27.88 -8.73 -5.64
N ILE A 471 -27.53 -9.09 -6.87
CA ILE A 471 -28.31 -8.75 -8.05
C ILE A 471 -29.24 -9.94 -8.33
N PRO A 472 -30.57 -9.74 -8.36
CA PRO A 472 -31.51 -10.76 -8.82
C PRO A 472 -31.09 -11.19 -10.23
N GLY A 473 -30.88 -12.49 -10.42
CA GLY A 473 -30.52 -13.03 -11.72
C GLY A 473 -31.70 -13.02 -12.68
N SER A 474 -31.42 -13.24 -13.95
CA SER A 474 -32.44 -13.27 -15.01
C SER A 474 -33.46 -14.40 -14.84
N ILE A 475 -33.16 -15.39 -13.99
CA ILE A 475 -34.04 -16.53 -13.66
C ILE A 475 -34.63 -16.29 -12.26
N PRO A 476 -35.97 -16.45 -12.07
CA PRO A 476 -36.59 -16.40 -10.75
C PRO A 476 -35.88 -17.33 -9.75
N GLY A 477 -35.46 -16.80 -8.61
CA GLY A 477 -34.72 -17.56 -7.58
C GLY A 477 -33.20 -17.63 -7.79
N SER A 478 -32.68 -17.21 -8.94
CA SER A 478 -31.23 -17.03 -9.13
C SER A 478 -30.80 -15.66 -8.60
N SER A 479 -29.66 -15.59 -7.92
CA SER A 479 -29.06 -14.32 -7.53
C SER A 479 -27.56 -14.37 -7.80
N THR A 480 -27.01 -13.27 -8.30
CA THR A 480 -25.58 -13.12 -8.55
C THR A 480 -25.02 -12.11 -7.56
N THR A 481 -23.97 -12.50 -6.87
CA THR A 481 -23.27 -11.58 -5.96
C THR A 481 -22.23 -10.80 -6.75
N LYS A 482 -22.41 -9.49 -6.88
CA LYS A 482 -21.41 -8.58 -7.42
C LYS A 482 -20.57 -8.01 -6.29
N LEU A 483 -19.27 -8.24 -6.36
CA LEU A 483 -18.28 -7.67 -5.46
C LEU A 483 -17.71 -6.41 -6.12
N SER A 484 -17.64 -5.30 -5.41
CA SER A 484 -17.11 -4.06 -5.98
C SER A 484 -16.40 -3.21 -4.92
N PHE A 485 -15.15 -2.87 -5.18
CA PHE A 485 -14.42 -1.85 -4.45
C PHE A 485 -14.86 -0.46 -4.91
N SER A 486 -14.89 0.49 -4.00
CA SER A 486 -14.78 1.90 -4.39
C SER A 486 -13.40 2.14 -5.00
N LEU A 487 -13.28 3.07 -5.96
CA LEU A 487 -11.96 3.49 -6.44
C LEU A 487 -11.10 4.02 -5.28
N CYS A 488 -11.75 4.69 -4.33
CA CYS A 488 -11.14 5.15 -3.08
C CYS A 488 -10.44 4.01 -2.33
N GLY A 489 -11.08 2.85 -2.19
CA GLY A 489 -10.48 1.66 -1.58
C GLY A 489 -9.33 1.08 -2.39
N MET A 490 -9.41 1.14 -3.72
CA MET A 490 -8.33 0.67 -4.60
C MET A 490 -7.08 1.56 -4.52
N LEU A 491 -7.25 2.88 -4.51
CA LEU A 491 -6.17 3.86 -4.32
C LEU A 491 -5.43 3.65 -2.99
N LEU A 492 -6.12 3.09 -1.99
CA LEU A 492 -5.61 2.86 -0.65
C LEU A 492 -4.93 1.51 -0.42
N LEU A 493 -4.92 0.60 -1.38
CA LEU A 493 -4.43 -0.76 -1.15
C LEU A 493 -2.99 -0.77 -0.60
N ASP A 494 -2.09 0.09 -1.09
CA ASP A 494 -0.73 0.21 -0.54
C ASP A 494 -0.71 0.63 0.93
N SER A 495 -1.46 1.66 1.29
CA SER A 495 -1.55 2.15 2.66
C SER A 495 -2.22 1.15 3.60
N ILE A 496 -3.23 0.39 3.12
CA ILE A 496 -3.90 -0.67 3.87
C ILE A 496 -2.91 -1.80 4.18
N PHE A 497 -2.15 -2.23 3.18
CA PHE A 497 -1.14 -3.29 3.35
C PHE A 497 -0.05 -2.89 4.35
N ARG A 498 0.34 -1.61 4.36
CA ARG A 498 1.38 -1.05 5.23
C ARG A 498 0.85 -0.38 6.50
N PHE A 499 -0.44 -0.52 6.82
CA PHE A 499 -1.05 0.20 7.92
C PHE A 499 -0.46 -0.18 9.29
N LEU A 500 -0.20 -1.46 9.52
CA LEU A 500 0.24 -1.97 10.82
C LEU A 500 1.75 -1.83 11.11
N PRO A 501 2.65 -1.85 10.11
CA PRO A 501 4.03 -1.40 10.26
C PRO A 501 4.20 0.11 10.59
N ALA A 502 3.21 0.74 11.22
CA ALA A 502 3.25 2.13 11.66
C ALA A 502 4.20 2.33 12.86
N GLU A 503 4.66 3.57 13.02
CA GLU A 503 5.58 3.94 14.10
C GLU A 503 4.97 3.75 15.49
N SER A 504 3.67 4.01 15.67
CA SER A 504 3.04 3.98 17.00
C SER A 504 1.62 3.43 16.96
N ALA A 505 1.16 2.88 18.09
CA ALA A 505 -0.24 2.49 18.28
C ALA A 505 -1.18 3.70 18.14
N THR A 506 -0.68 4.92 18.40
CA THR A 506 -1.43 6.18 18.22
C THR A 506 -1.73 6.52 16.76
N ALA A 507 -1.08 5.86 15.79
CA ALA A 507 -1.45 5.96 14.38
C ALA A 507 -2.90 5.51 14.13
N THR A 508 -3.41 4.55 14.92
CA THR A 508 -4.82 4.13 14.84
C THR A 508 -5.75 5.28 15.21
N ALA A 509 -5.47 6.01 16.29
CA ALA A 509 -6.25 7.19 16.68
C ALA A 509 -6.19 8.29 15.61
N THR A 510 -5.01 8.49 15.00
CA THR A 510 -4.83 9.47 13.92
C THR A 510 -5.72 9.16 12.73
N PHE A 511 -5.73 7.90 12.33
CA PHE A 511 -6.55 7.42 11.22
C PHE A 511 -8.05 7.57 11.50
N LEU A 512 -8.49 7.21 12.71
CA LEU A 512 -9.90 7.28 13.12
C LEU A 512 -10.43 8.71 13.21
N ILE A 513 -9.63 9.64 13.74
CA ILE A 513 -10.06 11.03 13.98
C ILE A 513 -10.06 11.85 12.68
N ARG A 514 -9.08 11.64 11.80
CA ARG A 514 -8.90 12.49 10.62
C ARG A 514 -8.70 11.73 9.34
N ASP A 515 -7.70 10.84 9.26
CA ASP A 515 -7.18 10.46 7.94
C ASP A 515 -8.22 9.70 7.11
N PHE A 516 -9.04 8.84 7.71
CA PHE A 516 -10.14 8.18 7.00
C PHE A 516 -11.21 9.17 6.51
N LEU A 517 -11.65 10.09 7.39
CA LEU A 517 -12.70 11.07 7.07
C LEU A 517 -12.23 12.02 5.95
N GLN A 518 -11.03 12.57 6.10
CA GLN A 518 -10.42 13.45 5.10
C GLN A 518 -10.34 12.74 3.75
N LEU A 519 -9.91 11.48 3.73
CA LEU A 519 -9.76 10.71 2.51
C LEU A 519 -11.09 10.47 1.79
N VAL A 520 -12.12 10.02 2.50
CA VAL A 520 -13.44 9.76 1.90
C VAL A 520 -14.07 11.06 1.38
N VAL A 521 -14.01 12.13 2.17
CA VAL A 521 -14.53 13.45 1.77
C VAL A 521 -13.79 13.97 0.54
N LEU A 522 -12.45 13.93 0.55
CA LEU A 522 -11.65 14.40 -0.57
C LEU A 522 -11.90 13.59 -1.85
N TYR A 523 -12.00 12.27 -1.74
CA TYR A 523 -12.38 11.41 -2.86
C TYR A 523 -13.72 11.83 -3.45
N LEU A 524 -14.74 12.04 -2.62
CA LEU A 524 -16.07 12.45 -3.09
C LEU A 524 -16.04 13.82 -3.77
N VAL A 525 -15.30 14.78 -3.21
CA VAL A 525 -15.10 16.10 -3.81
C VAL A 525 -14.46 15.97 -5.19
N VAL A 526 -13.33 15.28 -5.29
CA VAL A 526 -12.62 15.08 -6.58
C VAL A 526 -13.49 14.30 -7.57
N TYR A 527 -14.21 13.27 -7.12
CA TYR A 527 -15.12 12.50 -7.96
C TYR A 527 -16.22 13.36 -8.57
N HIS A 528 -16.90 14.19 -7.77
CA HIS A 528 -17.96 15.07 -8.27
C HIS A 528 -17.41 16.19 -9.15
N LEU A 529 -16.28 16.79 -8.79
CA LEU A 529 -15.62 17.81 -9.62
C LEU A 529 -15.28 17.25 -11.00
N THR A 530 -14.59 16.11 -11.06
CA THR A 530 -14.24 15.48 -12.33
C THR A 530 -15.46 15.01 -13.12
N LYS A 531 -16.57 14.65 -12.45
CA LYS A 531 -17.84 14.31 -13.10
C LYS A 531 -18.45 15.51 -13.83
N VAL A 532 -18.45 16.68 -13.18
CA VAL A 532 -18.95 17.93 -13.78
C VAL A 532 -18.11 18.30 -15.01
N PHE A 533 -16.78 18.26 -14.91
CA PHE A 533 -15.89 18.51 -16.06
C PHE A 533 -16.13 17.55 -17.22
N ASN A 534 -16.37 16.27 -16.93
CA ASN A 534 -16.64 15.27 -17.97
C ASN A 534 -17.99 15.49 -18.68
N ILE A 535 -19.00 16.01 -17.96
CA ILE A 535 -20.30 16.36 -18.57
C ILE A 535 -20.17 17.60 -19.46
N LEU A 536 -19.35 18.58 -19.06
CA LEU A 536 -19.13 19.82 -19.79
C LEU A 536 -18.19 19.66 -21.00
N SER A 537 -17.40 18.58 -21.04
CA SER A 537 -16.48 18.32 -22.15
C SER A 537 -17.25 17.93 -23.41
N PRO A 538 -16.94 18.53 -24.59
CA PRO A 538 -17.64 18.20 -25.83
C PRO A 538 -17.41 16.73 -26.18
N LYS A 539 -18.48 15.93 -26.21
CA LYS A 539 -18.39 14.56 -26.70
C LYS A 539 -17.96 14.61 -28.16
N PRO A 540 -16.91 13.87 -28.58
CA PRO A 540 -16.56 13.78 -29.99
C PRO A 540 -17.79 13.29 -30.75
N LYS A 541 -18.19 14.03 -31.80
CA LYS A 541 -19.33 13.67 -32.64
C LYS A 541 -19.14 12.22 -33.06
N ALA A 542 -20.04 11.35 -32.59
CA ALA A 542 -20.12 9.99 -33.09
C ALA A 542 -20.19 10.08 -34.61
N LEU A 543 -19.26 9.41 -35.32
CA LEU A 543 -19.35 9.30 -36.76
C LEU A 543 -20.76 8.79 -37.09
N THR A 544 -21.55 9.65 -37.70
CA THR A 544 -22.92 9.38 -38.08
C THR A 544 -22.91 8.16 -38.99
N ARG A 545 -23.84 7.21 -38.78
CA ARG A 545 -23.99 5.93 -39.51
C ARG A 545 -23.73 6.01 -41.03
N ARG A 546 -24.01 7.15 -41.66
CA ARG A 546 -23.70 7.46 -43.07
C ARG A 546 -22.24 7.24 -43.50
N LYS A 547 -21.24 7.39 -42.62
CA LYS A 547 -19.83 7.11 -42.98
C LYS A 547 -19.44 5.64 -42.85
N LEU A 548 -20.16 4.85 -42.05
CA LEU A 548 -19.97 3.40 -41.97
C LEU A 548 -20.57 2.70 -43.20
N ASP A 549 -21.74 3.16 -43.66
CA ASP A 549 -22.37 2.63 -44.88
C ASP A 549 -21.56 2.95 -46.16
N MET A 550 -20.78 4.03 -46.17
CA MET A 550 -19.85 4.36 -47.27
C MET A 550 -18.58 3.49 -47.28
N ILE A 551 -18.16 2.95 -46.13
CA ILE A 551 -16.98 2.07 -46.05
C ILE A 551 -17.37 0.64 -46.41
N ASP A 552 -18.58 0.20 -46.05
CA ASP A 552 -19.07 -1.16 -46.31
C ASP A 552 -19.43 -1.39 -47.81
N ASN A 553 -19.74 -0.32 -48.55
CA ASN A 553 -19.94 -0.41 -50.01
C ASN A 553 -18.63 -0.46 -50.81
N ASN A 554 -17.48 -0.05 -50.24
CA ASN A 554 -16.18 -0.12 -50.92
C ASN A 554 -15.37 -1.39 -50.61
N SER A 555 -15.80 -2.23 -49.65
CA SER A 555 -15.11 -3.48 -49.30
C SER A 555 -15.63 -4.73 -50.02
N LYS A 556 -16.60 -4.61 -50.94
CA LYS A 556 -17.15 -5.74 -51.69
C LYS A 556 -16.35 -6.18 -52.92
N THR A 557 -15.15 -5.63 -53.16
CA THR A 557 -14.37 -5.92 -54.39
C THR A 557 -13.09 -6.74 -54.20
N HIS A 558 -12.76 -7.24 -52.99
CA HIS A 558 -11.59 -8.11 -52.83
C HIS A 558 -11.86 -9.34 -51.94
N PRO A 559 -11.41 -10.55 -52.33
CA PRO A 559 -11.62 -11.76 -51.55
C PRO A 559 -10.71 -11.80 -50.29
N PRO A 560 -11.09 -12.55 -49.24
CA PRO A 560 -10.42 -12.51 -47.95
C PRO A 560 -9.09 -13.27 -47.98
N ILE A 561 -8.01 -12.57 -47.61
CA ILE A 561 -6.73 -13.20 -47.25
C ILE A 561 -6.87 -13.76 -45.84
N SER A 562 -6.68 -15.07 -45.71
CA SER A 562 -6.61 -15.78 -44.44
C SER A 562 -5.35 -15.40 -43.68
N LEU A 563 -5.50 -14.97 -42.43
CA LEU A 563 -4.42 -14.93 -41.45
C LEU A 563 -4.88 -15.71 -40.21
N ASN A 564 -4.29 -16.91 -40.07
CA ASN A 564 -4.38 -17.73 -38.88
C ASN A 564 -3.68 -17.04 -37.70
N PHE A 565 -4.33 -17.03 -36.54
CA PHE A 565 -3.74 -16.74 -35.22
C PHE A 565 -3.98 -17.91 -34.28
#